data_AF-A0A258BP74-F1
#
_entry.id   AF-A0A258BP74-F1
#
_cell.length_a   1.000
_cell.length_b   1.000
_cell.length_c   1.000
_cell.angle_alpha   90.00
_cell.angle_beta   90.00
_cell.angle_gamma   90.00
#
_symmetry.space_group_name_H-M   'P 1'
#
loop_
_entity.id
_entity.type
_entity.pdbx_description
1 polymer ?
#
loop_
_entity_poly.entity_id
_entity_poly.type
_entity_poly.pdbx_seq_one_letter_code
_entity_poly.pdbx_strand_id
1 'polypeptide(L)'
;QSWTDIRLKNQGIIPPAPRPADAFDPGAKYHIPGNTPYLRYFLSFIMQFQFHKAACEQAGWEGPLHRCSIYGNKEVGRRFEEMMEAGMSQPWPDTLEKFTGTREMDGSAIIEYFDPLMAYLKEENAGQSCGW
;
A
#
# COMPACT_ATOMS: atom_id res chain seq x y z
N GLN A 1 6.88 23.04 16.82
CA GLN A 1 7.72 22.02 16.15
C GLN A 1 6.98 20.70 15.83
N SER A 2 5.63 20.70 15.74
CA SER A 2 4.84 19.48 15.49
C SER A 2 5.19 18.71 14.19
N TRP A 3 5.51 19.38 13.09
CA TRP A 3 5.83 18.70 11.82
C TRP A 3 7.08 17.81 11.93
N THR A 4 8.16 18.32 12.52
CA THR A 4 9.40 17.57 12.73
C THR A 4 9.18 16.41 13.70
N ASP A 5 8.41 16.63 14.77
CA ASP A 5 8.08 15.58 15.75
C ASP A 5 7.31 14.41 15.10
N ILE A 6 6.34 14.72 14.22
CA ILE A 6 5.58 13.71 13.46
C ILE A 6 6.48 12.96 12.47
N ARG A 7 7.40 13.66 11.80
CA ARG A 7 8.36 13.06 10.86
C ARG A 7 9.33 12.13 11.57
N LEU A 8 9.88 12.54 12.71
CA LEU A 8 10.74 11.68 13.52
C LEU A 8 9.95 10.47 14.02
N LYS A 9 8.77 10.68 14.63
CA LYS A 9 7.95 9.60 15.18
C LYS A 9 7.55 8.54 14.15
N ASN A 10 7.19 8.93 12.94
CA ASN A 10 6.62 7.99 11.95
C ASN A 10 7.61 7.57 10.85
N GLN A 11 8.71 8.29 10.64
CA GLN A 11 9.63 8.07 9.51
C GLN A 11 11.10 8.01 9.93
N GLY A 12 11.46 8.39 11.15
CA GLY A 12 12.86 8.44 11.57
C GLY A 12 13.69 9.53 10.92
N ILE A 13 13.05 10.62 10.46
CA ILE A 13 13.72 11.67 9.68
C ILE A 13 13.69 13.00 10.43
N ILE A 14 14.86 13.64 10.53
CA ILE A 14 15.05 15.02 11.01
C ILE A 14 15.52 15.94 9.88
N PRO A 15 15.27 17.25 9.96
CA PRO A 15 15.85 18.20 9.01
C PRO A 15 17.38 18.29 9.20
N PRO A 16 18.16 18.55 8.13
CA PRO A 16 19.62 18.64 8.21
C PRO A 16 20.13 19.94 8.88
N ALA A 17 19.25 20.89 9.16
CA ALA A 17 19.56 22.17 9.80
C ALA A 17 18.36 22.68 10.61
N PRO A 18 18.57 23.60 11.58
CA PRO A 18 17.48 24.22 12.32
C PRO A 18 16.42 24.86 11.41
N ARG A 19 15.14 24.71 11.76
CA ARG A 19 14.02 25.30 11.02
C ARG A 19 13.46 26.50 11.80
N PRO A 20 13.31 27.68 11.18
CA PRO A 20 12.69 28.82 11.84
C PRO A 20 11.19 28.57 12.08
N ALA A 21 10.58 29.36 12.95
CA ALA A 21 9.19 29.14 13.38
C ALA A 21 8.15 29.35 12.28
N ASP A 22 8.48 30.14 11.26
CA ASP A 22 7.67 30.46 10.08
C ASP A 22 7.95 29.55 8.88
N ALA A 23 8.78 28.51 9.06
CA ALA A 23 9.03 27.53 8.01
C ALA A 23 7.79 26.67 7.73
N PHE A 24 7.37 26.61 6.45
CA PHE A 24 6.30 25.74 5.97
C PHE A 24 6.84 24.60 5.10
N ASP A 25 7.68 23.74 5.69
CA ASP A 25 8.30 22.57 5.06
C ASP A 25 7.34 21.68 4.25
N PRO A 26 6.14 21.28 4.75
CA PRO A 26 5.23 20.47 3.97
C PRO A 26 4.77 21.16 2.67
N GLY A 27 4.77 22.50 2.61
CA GLY A 27 4.44 23.27 1.42
C GLY A 27 5.39 23.04 0.23
N ALA A 28 6.60 22.52 0.47
CA ALA A 28 7.53 22.17 -0.60
C ALA A 28 7.10 20.91 -1.40
N LYS A 29 6.12 20.14 -0.92
CA LYS A 29 5.56 19.00 -1.64
C LYS A 29 4.35 19.45 -2.46
N TYR A 30 4.41 19.36 -3.79
CA TYR A 30 3.37 19.78 -4.74
C TYR A 30 1.91 19.59 -4.29
N HIS A 31 1.57 18.42 -3.73
CA HIS A 31 0.21 18.09 -3.32
C HIS A 31 -0.37 19.02 -2.25
N ILE A 32 0.48 19.63 -1.41
CA ILE A 32 0.07 20.54 -0.34
C ILE A 32 -0.42 21.89 -0.91
N PRO A 33 0.39 22.68 -1.66
CA PRO A 33 -0.09 23.91 -2.27
C PRO A 33 -1.06 23.65 -3.43
N GLY A 34 -0.99 22.48 -4.07
CA GLY A 34 -1.91 22.04 -5.13
C GLY A 34 -3.24 21.47 -4.63
N ASN A 35 -3.54 21.58 -3.32
CA ASN A 35 -4.77 21.08 -2.67
C ASN A 35 -5.20 19.69 -3.14
N THR A 36 -4.24 18.78 -3.29
CA THR A 36 -4.46 17.44 -3.85
C THR A 36 -4.39 16.41 -2.73
N PRO A 37 -5.45 15.61 -2.48
CA PRO A 37 -5.46 14.62 -1.40
C PRO A 37 -4.32 13.61 -1.51
N TYR A 38 -3.55 13.43 -0.42
CA TYR A 38 -2.39 12.53 -0.41
C TYR A 38 -2.73 11.10 0.02
N LEU A 39 -3.77 10.93 0.84
CA LEU A 39 -4.20 9.63 1.40
C LEU A 39 -4.49 8.59 0.31
N ARG A 40 -4.89 9.03 -0.89
CA ARG A 40 -5.14 8.15 -2.05
C ARG A 40 -3.95 7.27 -2.40
N TYR A 41 -2.71 7.72 -2.22
CA TYR A 41 -1.51 6.91 -2.48
C TYR A 41 -1.34 5.81 -1.46
N PHE A 42 -1.63 6.09 -0.19
CA PHE A 42 -1.55 5.09 0.88
C PHE A 42 -2.57 3.97 0.65
N LEU A 43 -3.83 4.35 0.39
CA LEU A 43 -4.91 3.39 0.15
C LEU A 43 -4.73 2.62 -1.17
N SER A 44 -4.20 3.27 -2.22
CA SER A 44 -3.98 2.59 -3.51
C SER A 44 -3.00 1.42 -3.39
N PHE A 45 -1.98 1.53 -2.55
CA PHE A 45 -1.06 0.40 -2.33
C PHE A 45 -1.76 -0.75 -1.61
N ILE A 46 -2.52 -0.47 -0.55
CA ILE A 46 -3.28 -1.53 0.15
C ILE A 46 -4.19 -2.27 -0.84
N MET A 47 -4.98 -1.54 -1.62
CA MET A 47 -5.87 -2.13 -2.63
C MET A 47 -5.11 -2.88 -3.73
N GLN A 48 -3.99 -2.33 -4.22
CA GLN A 48 -3.19 -2.97 -5.27
C GLN A 48 -2.75 -4.38 -4.87
N PHE A 49 -2.18 -4.54 -3.68
CA PHE A 49 -1.70 -5.85 -3.22
C PHE A 49 -2.86 -6.76 -2.80
N GLN A 50 -3.91 -6.22 -2.21
CA GLN A 50 -5.12 -6.99 -1.88
C GLN A 50 -5.80 -7.56 -3.13
N PHE A 51 -5.92 -6.76 -4.19
CA PHE A 51 -6.43 -7.24 -5.48
C PHE A 51 -5.51 -8.28 -6.11
N HIS A 52 -4.19 -8.04 -6.11
CA HIS A 52 -3.24 -9.00 -6.66
C HIS A 52 -3.32 -10.35 -5.93
N LYS A 53 -3.36 -10.35 -4.59
CA LYS A 53 -3.54 -11.56 -3.79
C LYS A 53 -4.83 -12.30 -4.13
N ALA A 54 -5.97 -11.62 -4.11
CA ALA A 54 -7.25 -12.24 -4.45
C ALA A 54 -7.25 -12.83 -5.87
N ALA A 55 -6.65 -12.12 -6.83
CA ALA A 55 -6.52 -12.59 -8.20
C ALA A 55 -5.66 -13.85 -8.31
N CYS A 56 -4.57 -13.93 -7.55
CA CYS A 56 -3.68 -15.08 -7.48
C CYS A 56 -4.33 -16.31 -6.84
N GLU A 57 -5.07 -16.10 -5.74
CA GLU A 57 -5.85 -17.15 -5.08
C GLU A 57 -6.91 -17.72 -6.03
N GLN A 58 -7.65 -16.85 -6.72
CA GLN A 58 -8.62 -17.25 -7.75
C GLN A 58 -7.96 -17.98 -8.94
N ALA A 59 -6.71 -17.65 -9.25
CA ALA A 59 -5.94 -18.34 -10.28
C ALA A 59 -5.40 -19.71 -9.83
N GLY A 60 -5.57 -20.08 -8.55
CA GLY A 60 -5.04 -21.31 -7.98
C GLY A 60 -3.53 -21.30 -7.80
N TRP A 61 -2.91 -20.11 -7.65
CA TRP A 61 -1.48 -19.99 -7.42
C TRP A 61 -1.14 -20.28 -5.96
N GLU A 62 -0.27 -21.26 -5.72
CA GLU A 62 0.15 -21.68 -4.37
C GLU A 62 1.58 -21.22 -4.00
N GLY A 63 2.28 -20.54 -4.91
CA GLY A 63 3.66 -20.10 -4.69
C GLY A 63 3.77 -18.71 -4.06
N PRO A 64 4.98 -18.14 -3.96
CA PRO A 64 5.18 -16.79 -3.44
C PRO A 64 4.41 -15.74 -4.24
N LEU A 65 3.72 -14.84 -3.54
CA LEU A 65 2.78 -13.88 -4.15
C LEU A 65 3.45 -12.98 -5.21
N HIS A 66 4.71 -12.59 -5.00
CA HIS A 66 5.48 -11.77 -5.96
C HIS A 66 5.83 -12.49 -7.28
N ARG A 67 5.62 -13.82 -7.38
CA ARG A 67 5.84 -14.59 -8.61
C ARG A 67 4.56 -14.97 -9.35
N CYS A 68 3.42 -14.73 -8.74
CA CYS A 68 2.13 -15.00 -9.35
C CYS A 68 1.96 -14.21 -10.66
N SER A 69 1.36 -14.85 -11.65
CA SER A 69 0.87 -14.22 -12.87
C SER A 69 -0.57 -14.65 -13.12
N ILE A 70 -1.43 -13.68 -13.41
CA ILE A 70 -2.83 -13.90 -13.79
C ILE A 70 -3.03 -13.86 -15.31
N TYR A 71 -1.94 -13.82 -16.09
CA TYR A 71 -2.00 -13.75 -17.54
C TYR A 71 -2.77 -14.93 -18.13
N GLY A 72 -3.72 -14.64 -19.02
CA GLY A 72 -4.55 -15.65 -19.69
C GLY A 72 -5.64 -16.27 -18.81
N ASN A 73 -5.76 -15.90 -17.53
CA ASN A 73 -6.82 -16.41 -16.67
C ASN A 73 -8.14 -15.64 -16.93
N LYS A 74 -9.00 -16.24 -17.75
CA LYS A 74 -10.29 -15.63 -18.14
C LYS A 74 -11.27 -15.50 -16.98
N GLU A 75 -11.23 -16.41 -16.00
CA GLU A 75 -12.16 -16.38 -14.87
C GLU A 75 -11.81 -15.25 -13.89
N VAL A 76 -10.52 -15.05 -13.60
CA VAL A 76 -10.04 -13.89 -12.84
C VAL A 76 -10.40 -12.60 -13.57
N GLY A 77 -10.19 -12.55 -14.90
CA GLY A 77 -10.54 -11.41 -15.73
C GLY A 77 -12.03 -11.06 -15.64
N ARG A 78 -12.92 -12.05 -15.77
CA ARG A 78 -14.39 -11.87 -15.65
C ARG A 78 -14.78 -11.29 -14.29
N ARG A 79 -14.22 -11.81 -13.19
CA ARG A 79 -14.51 -11.33 -11.83
C ARG A 79 -14.00 -9.91 -11.60
N PHE A 80 -12.82 -9.59 -12.14
CA PHE A 80 -12.26 -8.25 -12.06
C PHE A 80 -13.08 -7.24 -12.87
N GLU A 81 -13.54 -7.64 -14.07
CA GLU A 81 -14.42 -6.84 -14.90
C GLU A 81 -15.74 -6.52 -14.19
N GLU A 82 -16.40 -7.51 -13.58
CA GLU A 82 -17.63 -7.31 -12.79
C GLU A 82 -17.46 -6.30 -11.63
N MET A 83 -16.30 -6.32 -10.98
CA MET A 83 -15.95 -5.32 -9.96
C MET A 83 -15.82 -3.93 -10.58
N MET A 84 -15.11 -3.82 -11.72
CA MET A 84 -14.82 -2.54 -12.38
C MET A 84 -16.06 -1.91 -13.01
N GLU A 85 -16.98 -2.71 -13.57
CA GLU A 85 -18.25 -2.26 -14.15
C GLU A 85 -19.15 -1.54 -13.14
N ALA A 86 -19.06 -1.88 -11.86
CA ALA A 86 -19.84 -1.21 -10.81
C ALA A 86 -19.50 0.28 -10.67
N GLY A 87 -18.27 0.69 -11.04
CA GLY A 87 -17.83 2.08 -10.95
C GLY A 87 -18.10 2.70 -9.57
N MET A 88 -18.81 3.83 -9.56
CA MET A 88 -19.24 4.51 -8.33
C MET A 88 -20.73 4.30 -8.00
N SER A 89 -21.38 3.30 -8.59
CA SER A 89 -22.83 3.08 -8.43
C SER A 89 -23.23 2.56 -7.04
N GLN A 90 -22.28 2.01 -6.28
CA GLN A 90 -22.48 1.41 -4.97
C GLN A 90 -21.31 1.74 -4.03
N PRO A 91 -21.47 1.60 -2.70
CA PRO A 91 -20.37 1.76 -1.75
C PRO A 91 -19.16 0.91 -2.13
N TRP A 92 -17.96 1.50 -2.04
CA TRP A 92 -16.72 0.80 -2.40
C TRP A 92 -16.50 -0.53 -1.65
N PRO A 93 -16.92 -0.75 -0.38
CA PRO A 93 -16.76 -2.05 0.28
C PRO A 93 -17.57 -3.15 -0.41
N ASP A 94 -18.75 -2.82 -0.94
CA ASP A 94 -19.60 -3.78 -1.67
C ASP A 94 -18.97 -4.15 -3.01
N THR A 95 -18.24 -3.23 -3.62
CA THR A 95 -17.47 -3.50 -4.85
C THR A 95 -16.23 -4.35 -4.53
N LEU A 96 -15.50 -4.00 -3.46
CA LEU A 96 -14.31 -4.74 -3.00
C LEU A 96 -14.63 -6.21 -2.68
N GLU A 97 -15.75 -6.46 -2.00
CA GLU A 97 -16.18 -7.80 -1.58
C GLU A 97 -16.43 -8.73 -2.76
N LYS A 98 -16.96 -8.21 -3.88
CA LYS A 98 -17.20 -9.01 -5.10
C LYS A 98 -15.93 -9.65 -5.65
N PHE A 99 -14.80 -8.98 -5.53
CA PHE A 99 -13.52 -9.48 -6.06
C PHE A 99 -12.66 -10.15 -4.99
N THR A 100 -12.61 -9.60 -3.78
CA THR A 100 -11.68 -10.07 -2.74
C THR A 100 -12.32 -10.98 -1.71
N GLY A 101 -13.65 -11.11 -1.71
CA GLY A 101 -14.40 -11.88 -0.71
C GLY A 101 -14.52 -11.19 0.66
N THR A 102 -14.03 -9.95 0.80
CA THR A 102 -14.10 -9.16 2.05
C THR A 102 -14.48 -7.71 1.78
N ARG A 103 -15.14 -7.08 2.74
CA ARG A 103 -15.50 -5.65 2.72
C ARG A 103 -14.38 -4.75 3.26
N GLU A 104 -13.39 -5.35 3.93
CA GLU A 104 -12.35 -4.64 4.66
C GLU A 104 -11.08 -4.49 3.82
N MET A 105 -10.40 -3.36 3.99
CA MET A 105 -9.04 -3.18 3.47
C MET A 105 -8.05 -3.98 4.31
N ASP A 106 -7.15 -4.69 3.65
CA ASP A 106 -6.17 -5.54 4.31
C ASP A 106 -4.74 -5.23 3.86
N GLY A 107 -3.91 -4.75 4.79
CA GLY A 107 -2.48 -4.49 4.57
C GLY A 107 -1.60 -5.75 4.55
N SER A 108 -2.12 -6.91 4.97
CA SER A 108 -1.37 -8.16 5.06
C SER A 108 -0.83 -8.63 3.70
N ALA A 109 -1.54 -8.34 2.61
CA ALA A 109 -1.12 -8.70 1.26
C ALA A 109 0.18 -8.00 0.83
N ILE A 110 0.43 -6.78 1.32
CA ILE A 110 1.70 -6.08 1.08
C ILE A 110 2.84 -6.84 1.75
N ILE A 111 2.63 -7.25 3.01
CA ILE A 111 3.59 -7.99 3.81
C ILE A 111 3.92 -9.32 3.11
N GLU A 112 2.90 -10.11 2.75
CA GLU A 112 3.06 -11.38 2.06
C GLU A 112 3.84 -11.26 0.73
N TYR A 113 3.55 -10.21 -0.05
CA TYR A 113 4.27 -9.96 -1.30
C TYR A 113 5.78 -9.77 -1.05
N PHE A 114 6.14 -9.02 -0.01
CA PHE A 114 7.53 -8.71 0.34
C PHE A 114 8.17 -9.69 1.33
N ASP A 115 7.49 -10.78 1.73
CA ASP A 115 8.00 -11.76 2.68
C ASP A 115 9.45 -12.23 2.41
N PRO A 116 9.83 -12.60 1.17
CA PRO A 116 11.20 -13.01 0.89
C PRO A 116 12.22 -11.90 1.10
N LEU A 117 11.88 -10.66 0.75
CA LEU A 117 12.74 -9.51 0.97
C LEU A 117 12.87 -9.23 2.47
N MET A 118 11.78 -9.31 3.23
CA MET A 118 11.82 -9.13 4.68
C MET A 118 12.65 -10.22 5.36
N ALA A 119 12.59 -11.48 4.90
CA ALA A 119 13.43 -12.55 5.40
C ALA A 119 14.92 -12.25 5.17
N TYR A 120 15.27 -11.85 3.94
CA TYR A 120 16.63 -11.42 3.59
C TYR A 120 17.10 -10.25 4.47
N LEU A 121 16.28 -9.19 4.61
CA LEU A 121 16.64 -8.03 5.41
C LEU A 121 16.81 -8.36 6.91
N LYS A 122 16.13 -9.38 7.44
CA LYS A 122 16.35 -9.84 8.82
C LYS A 122 17.71 -10.49 9.00
N GLU A 123 18.17 -11.25 8.00
CA GLU A 123 19.51 -11.86 8.00
C GLU A 123 20.60 -10.79 7.89
N GLU A 124 20.46 -9.87 6.93
CA GLU A 124 21.44 -8.80 6.71
C GLU A 124 21.58 -7.85 7.90
N ASN A 125 20.49 -7.64 8.64
CA ASN A 125 20.50 -6.78 9.83
C ASN A 125 20.83 -7.54 11.12
N ALA A 126 21.28 -8.80 11.05
CA ALA A 126 21.67 -9.55 12.23
C ALA A 126 22.79 -8.82 13.00
N GLY A 127 22.54 -8.56 14.29
CA GLY A 127 23.46 -7.82 15.17
C GLY A 127 23.39 -6.29 15.03
N GLN A 128 22.55 -5.76 14.16
CA GLN A 128 22.28 -4.32 14.06
C GLN A 128 21.14 -3.90 14.99
N SER A 129 21.13 -2.63 15.40
CA SER A 129 19.99 -2.03 16.09
C SER A 129 19.00 -1.46 15.06
N CYS A 130 17.85 -2.10 14.90
CA CYS A 130 16.81 -1.64 13.98
C CYS A 130 15.87 -0.64 14.66
N GLY A 131 15.83 0.58 14.15
CA GLY A 131 15.05 1.69 14.69
C GLY A 131 15.78 3.01 14.47
N TRP A 132 15.28 4.07 15.10
CA TRP A 132 15.92 5.38 15.17
C TRP A 132 15.74 6.00 16.55
#